data_AF-A0A139WYD4-F1
#
_entry.id   AF-A0A139WYD4-F1
#
_cell.length_a   1.000
_cell.length_b   1.000
_cell.length_c   1.000
_cell.angle_alpha   90.00
_cell.angle_beta   90.00
_cell.angle_gamma   90.00
#
_symmetry.space_group_name_H-M   'P 1'
#
loop_
_entity.id
_entity.type
_entity.pdbx_description
1 polymer ?
#
loop_
_entity_poly.entity_id
_entity_poly.type
_entity_poly.pdbx_seq_one_letter_code
_entity_poly.pdbx_strand_id
1 'polypeptide(L)' 'MKDKSLKIRISSRRLNKLQLYAAQADKTMTQVVEELIDSLPQPKEIDKNSTAPRTVSPTGKNG' A
#
# COMPACT_ATOMS: atom_id res chain seq x y z
N MET A 1 16.29 -14.35 -2.20
CA MET A 1 16.14 -12.87 -2.15
C MET A 1 16.94 -12.36 -0.96
N LYS A 2 17.58 -11.18 -1.02
CA LYS A 2 18.20 -10.58 0.19
C LYS A 2 17.10 -10.41 1.25
N ASP A 3 17.32 -10.91 2.46
CA ASP A 3 16.30 -11.04 3.50
C ASP A 3 15.76 -9.66 3.94
N LYS A 4 14.65 -9.23 3.33
CA LYS A 4 13.89 -8.06 3.76
C LYS A 4 12.57 -8.54 4.35
N SER A 5 12.26 -8.07 5.56
CA SER A 5 11.02 -8.41 6.27
C SER A 5 10.02 -7.26 6.25
N LEU A 6 8.73 -7.56 6.10
CA LEU A 6 7.64 -6.59 6.20
C LEU A 6 6.97 -6.70 7.57
N LYS A 7 6.91 -5.60 8.34
CA LYS A 7 6.20 -5.52 9.62
C LYS A 7 4.92 -4.70 9.46
N ILE A 8 3.76 -5.33 9.65
CA ILE A 8 2.45 -4.68 9.49
C ILE A 8 1.68 -4.73 10.81
N ARG A 9 1.04 -3.61 11.19
CA ARG A 9 0.03 -3.60 12.25
C ARG A 9 -1.31 -4.01 11.67
N ILE A 10 -1.87 -5.12 12.16
CA ILE A 10 -3.20 -5.60 11.76
C ILE A 10 -4.00 -6.05 12.98
N SER A 11 -5.34 -6.03 12.88
CA SER A 11 -6.19 -6.56 13.94
C SER A 11 -6.23 -8.09 13.91
N SER A 12 -6.50 -8.73 15.05
CA SER A 12 -6.62 -10.21 15.15
C SER A 12 -7.64 -10.78 14.15
N ARG A 13 -8.76 -10.07 13.94
CA ARG A 13 -9.77 -10.47 12.93
C ARG A 13 -9.18 -10.54 11.51
N ARG A 14 -8.34 -9.58 11.13
CA ARG A 14 -7.70 -9.57 9.80
C ARG A 14 -6.61 -10.63 9.69
N LEU A 15 -5.85 -10.86 10.77
CA LEU A 15 -4.84 -11.92 10.84
C LEU A 15 -5.48 -13.30 10.66
N ASN A 16 -6.55 -13.61 11.40
CA ASN A 16 -7.25 -14.88 11.31
C ASN A 16 -7.81 -15.12 9.91
N LYS A 17 -8.36 -14.07 9.27
CA LYS A 17 -8.84 -14.16 7.88
C LYS A 17 -7.70 -14.52 6.91
N LEU A 18 -6.53 -13.89 7.07
CA LEU A 18 -5.36 -14.18 6.23
C LEU A 18 -4.86 -15.62 6.42
N GLN A 19 -4.77 -16.08 7.67
CA GLN A 19 -4.37 -17.45 8.00
C GLN A 19 -5.35 -18.48 7.42
N LEU A 20 -6.66 -18.26 7.58
CA LEU A 20 -7.68 -19.17 7.06
C LEU A 20 -7.66 -19.23 5.53
N TYR A 21 -7.54 -18.09 4.86
CA TYR A 21 -7.44 -18.04 3.41
C TYR A 21 -6.20 -18.78 2.90
N ALA A 22 -5.04 -18.54 3.53
CA ALA A 22 -3.79 -19.21 3.17
C ALA A 22 -3.92 -20.74 3.28
N ALA A 23 -4.52 -21.23 4.37
CA ALA A 23 -4.78 -22.67 4.56
C ALA A 23 -5.73 -23.25 3.51
N GLN A 24 -6.81 -22.53 3.16
CA GLN A 24 -7.78 -22.99 2.15
C GLN A 24 -7.21 -22.99 0.73
N ALA A 25 -6.29 -22.06 0.44
CA ALA A 25 -5.67 -21.91 -0.87
C ALA A 25 -4.40 -22.77 -1.05
N ASP A 26 -4.01 -23.58 -0.05
CA ASP A 26 -2.76 -24.33 0.01
C ASP A 26 -1.51 -23.45 -0.24
N LYS A 27 -1.49 -22.27 0.42
CA LYS A 27 -0.44 -21.26 0.30
C LYS A 27 0.09 -20.85 1.66
N THR A 28 1.30 -20.34 1.70
CA THR A 28 1.81 -19.61 2.86
C THR A 28 1.22 -18.21 2.92
N MET A 29 1.13 -17.63 4.13
CA MET A 29 0.72 -16.23 4.27
C MET A 29 1.62 -15.27 3.49
N THR A 30 2.92 -15.60 3.37
CA THR A 30 3.88 -14.84 2.57
C THR A 30 3.49 -14.84 1.10
N GLN A 31 3.21 -16.00 0.50
CA GLN A 31 2.78 -16.09 -0.90
C GLN A 31 1.50 -15.30 -1.16
N VAL A 32 0.54 -15.33 -0.24
CA VAL A 32 -0.69 -14.52 -0.37
C VAL A 32 -0.37 -13.02 -0.41
N VAL A 33 0.60 -12.57 0.40
CA VAL A 33 1.03 -11.17 0.43
C VAL A 33 1.86 -10.82 -0.81
N GLU A 34 2.72 -11.71 -1.28
CA GLU A 34 3.50 -11.55 -2.52
C GLU A 34 2.57 -11.39 -3.73
N GLU A 35 1.60 -12.30 -3.88
CA GLU A 35 0.60 -12.22 -4.96
C GLU A 35 -0.23 -10.93 -4.88
N LEU A 36 -0.59 -10.49 -3.67
CA LEU A 36 -1.25 -9.20 -3.49
C LEU A 36 -0.36 -8.04 -3.96
N ILE A 37 0.92 -8.04 -3.61
CA ILE A 37 1.87 -7.01 -4.02
C ILE A 37 2.04 -7.01 -5.55
N ASP A 38 2.18 -8.18 -6.16
CA ASP A 38 2.33 -8.33 -7.61
C ASP A 38 1.08 -7.91 -8.38
N SER A 39 -0.10 -7.97 -7.74
CA SER A 39 -1.36 -7.47 -8.30
C SER A 39 -1.51 -5.95 -8.27
N LEU A 40 -0.68 -5.23 -7.51
CA LEU A 40 -0.75 -3.78 -7.42
C LEU A 40 -0.29 -3.14 -8.74
N PRO A 41 -0.95 -2.06 -9.20
CA PRO A 41 -0.45 -1.33 -10.34
C PRO A 41 0.95 -0.78 -10.02
N GLN A 42 1.82 -0.72 -11.03
CA GLN A 42 3.12 -0.09 -10.83
C GLN A 42 2.92 1.36 -10.37
N PRO A 43 3.64 1.79 -9.32
CA PRO A 43 3.55 3.17 -8.88
C PRO A 43 3.93 4.08 -10.05
N LYS A 44 3.08 5.05 -10.36
CA LYS A 44 3.47 6.12 -11.29
C LYS A 44 4.75 6.74 -10.76
N GLU A 45 5.78 6.79 -11.59
CA GLU A 45 6.98 7.54 -11.26
C GLU A 45 6.52 8.97 -10.96
N ILE A 46 6.64 9.38 -9.70
CA ILE A 46 6.49 10.78 -9.36
C ILE A 46 7.72 11.41 -9.99
N ASP A 47 7.55 12.07 -11.13
CA ASP A 47 8.57 12.93 -11.71
C ASP A 47 9.06 13.85 -10.59
N LYS A 48 10.24 13.55 -10.03
CA LYS A 48 10.88 14.36 -8.98
C LYS A 48 11.22 15.78 -9.48
N ASN A 49 10.92 16.07 -10.75
CA ASN A 49 11.06 17.38 -11.38
C ASN A 49 9.75 18.19 -11.45
N SER A 50 8.61 17.67 -10.97
CA SER A 50 7.37 18.48 -10.94
C SER A 50 7.40 19.47 -9.77
N THR A 51 8.18 20.54 -9.96
CA THR A 51 7.97 21.82 -9.27
C THR A 51 6.67 22.41 -9.81
N ALA A 52 5.53 21.93 -9.33
CA ALA A 52 4.28 22.64 -9.51
C ALA A 52 4.24 23.79 -8.49
N PRO A 53 4.16 25.07 -8.90
CA PRO A 53 3.93 26.15 -7.96
C PRO A 53 2.56 25.90 -7.33
N ARG A 54 2.48 25.88 -5.99
CA ARG A 54 1.19 25.98 -5.31
C ARG A 54 0.59 27.33 -5.70
N THR A 55 -0.39 27.33 -6.59
CA THR A 55 -1.29 28.46 -6.77
C THR A 55 -2.04 28.64 -5.46
N VAL A 56 -1.57 29.58 -4.63
CA VAL A 56 -2.34 30.07 -3.49
C VAL A 56 -3.49 30.90 -4.05
N SER A 57 -4.68 30.32 -4.10
CA SER A 57 -5.90 31.09 -4.33
C SER A 57 -6.12 32.01 -3.11
N PRO A 58 -6.21 33.34 -3.27
CA PRO A 58 -6.61 34.20 -2.17
C PRO A 58 -8.12 34.06 -1.99
N THR A 59 -8.56 33.62 -0.81
CA THR A 59 -9.99 33.58 -0.47
C THR A 59 -10.28 34.57 0.66
N GLY A 60 -11.04 35.62 0.32
CA GLY A 60 -11.77 36.52 1.22
C GLY A 60 -10.97 37.73 1.75
N LYS A 61 -11.53 38.92 1.94
CA LYS A 61 -12.94 39.30 2.12
C LYS A 61 -13.09 40.84 2.02
N ASN A 62 -14.21 41.25 1.44
CA ASN A 62 -14.78 42.58 1.21
C ASN A 62 -14.49 43.69 2.25
N GLY A 63 -14.35 44.92 1.73
CA GLY A 63 -14.63 46.19 2.41
C GLY A 63 -15.55 47.03 1.53
#